data_AF-A0A9D4BNX6-F1
#
_entry.id   AF-A0A9D4BNX6-F1
#
_cell.length_a   1.000
_cell.length_b   1.000
_cell.length_c   1.000
_cell.angle_alpha   90.00
_cell.angle_beta   90.00
_cell.angle_gamma   90.00
#
_symmetry.space_group_name_H-M   'P 1'
#
loop_
_entity.id
_entity.type
_entity.pdbx_description
1 polymer ?
#
loop_
_entity_poly.entity_id
_entity_poly.type
_entity_poly.pdbx_seq_one_letter_code
_entity_poly.pdbx_strand_id
1 'polypeptide(L)'
;MEQLYDQEENHQEVATCKVMGSFKQERLEDRVAVLNEAKDSFTKAKNDFAAKQVEDQMKLLRYQRLLEEELQMPCQELSLHETIHKLMVTRNHKMAEQLRKEFKVPEKRYWWLRVDALAQSADWVELDKFSKSKKPLLGMEAFVDACMKYDAKMEARKYIPRVSPEKKVYCLIKTGLLREAAEVAFENRSEEELNKVLRACSTQDRTVEDQVRAYKQQLGAAQIHVDAFAKAQQDQYMNSERQTCMRASQQPRLLSSNLDNRQFILGQQLEHARRDRGESHPQKILL
;
A
#
# COMPACT_ATOMS: atom_id res chain seq x y z
N MET A 1 28.11 -31.15 -22.01
CA MET A 1 27.64 -30.61 -20.71
C MET A 1 26.54 -31.49 -20.16
N GLU A 2 25.37 -31.60 -20.80
CA GLU A 2 24.28 -32.50 -20.34
C GLU A 2 24.74 -33.94 -20.12
N GLN A 3 25.43 -34.54 -21.10
CA GLN A 3 25.99 -35.90 -20.99
C GLN A 3 26.96 -36.09 -19.81
N LEU A 4 27.68 -35.03 -19.41
CA LEU A 4 28.58 -35.09 -18.25
C LEU A 4 27.76 -35.14 -16.96
N TYR A 5 26.73 -34.30 -16.85
CA TYR A 5 25.84 -34.30 -15.69
C TYR A 5 25.01 -35.57 -15.57
N ASP A 6 24.61 -36.17 -16.70
CA ASP A 6 23.95 -37.49 -16.70
C ASP A 6 24.87 -38.59 -16.14
N GLN A 7 26.17 -38.57 -16.48
CA GLN A 7 27.16 -39.51 -15.95
C GLN A 7 27.42 -39.33 -14.45
N GLU A 8 27.36 -38.08 -13.97
CA GLU A 8 27.52 -37.72 -12.55
C GLU A 8 26.23 -37.88 -11.74
N GLU A 9 25.14 -38.38 -12.35
CA GLU A 9 23.79 -38.45 -11.76
C GLU A 9 23.29 -37.09 -11.23
N ASN A 10 23.80 -35.99 -11.77
CA ASN A 10 23.42 -34.64 -11.40
C ASN A 10 22.13 -34.22 -12.14
N HIS A 11 21.01 -34.81 -11.73
CA HIS A 11 19.71 -34.60 -12.35
C HIS A 11 19.23 -33.14 -12.32
N GLN A 12 19.67 -32.35 -11.34
CA GLN A 12 19.38 -30.92 -11.26
C GLN A 12 19.98 -30.16 -12.44
N GLU A 13 21.26 -30.39 -12.75
CA GLU A 13 21.94 -29.70 -13.85
C GLU A 13 21.50 -30.20 -15.23
N VAL A 14 21.17 -31.50 -15.35
CA VAL A 14 20.52 -32.05 -16.55
C VAL A 14 19.20 -31.32 -16.82
N ALA A 15 18.35 -31.16 -15.81
CA ALA A 15 17.08 -30.45 -15.95
C ALA A 15 17.30 -28.98 -16.37
N THR A 16 18.27 -28.28 -15.77
CA THR A 16 18.63 -26.91 -16.16
C THR A 16 19.08 -26.84 -17.62
N CYS A 17 19.92 -27.77 -18.08
CA CYS A 17 20.34 -27.87 -19.48
C CYS A 17 19.14 -28.05 -20.42
N LYS A 18 18.18 -28.91 -20.06
CA LYS A 18 16.96 -29.13 -20.85
C LYS A 18 16.06 -27.90 -20.88
N VAL A 19 15.88 -27.19 -19.76
CA VAL A 19 15.15 -25.90 -19.75
C VAL A 19 15.80 -24.91 -20.72
N MET A 20 17.12 -24.73 -20.67
CA MET A 20 17.83 -23.86 -21.61
C MET A 20 17.71 -24.34 -23.06
N GLY A 21 17.80 -25.64 -23.30
CA GLY A 21 17.64 -26.25 -24.62
C GLY A 21 16.24 -26.08 -25.22
N SER A 22 15.21 -25.97 -24.37
CA SER A 22 13.83 -25.77 -24.81
C SER A 22 13.63 -24.45 -25.58
N PHE A 23 14.38 -23.40 -25.23
CA PHE A 23 14.31 -22.09 -25.91
C PHE A 23 14.88 -22.11 -27.34
N LYS A 24 15.57 -23.19 -27.73
CA LYS A 24 16.07 -23.37 -29.10
C LYS A 24 15.06 -24.05 -30.02
N GLN A 25 13.95 -24.55 -29.47
CA GLN A 25 12.92 -25.23 -30.25
C GLN A 25 11.95 -24.21 -30.85
N GLU A 26 11.75 -24.26 -32.16
CA GLU A 26 10.82 -23.36 -32.87
C GLU A 26 9.36 -23.83 -32.76
N ARG A 27 9.15 -25.15 -32.74
CA ARG A 27 7.83 -25.74 -32.64
C ARG A 27 7.43 -25.92 -31.19
N LEU A 28 6.17 -25.58 -30.89
CA LEU A 28 5.63 -25.71 -29.54
C LEU A 28 5.69 -27.15 -29.03
N GLU A 29 5.36 -28.12 -29.88
CA GLU A 29 5.32 -29.53 -29.50
C GLU A 29 6.72 -30.02 -29.06
N ASP A 30 7.74 -29.67 -29.84
CA ASP A 30 9.14 -30.04 -29.55
C ASP A 30 9.63 -29.36 -28.27
N ARG A 31 9.28 -28.08 -28.08
CA ARG A 31 9.61 -27.34 -26.86
C ARG A 31 8.98 -27.96 -25.62
N VAL A 32 7.70 -28.31 -25.70
CA VAL A 32 6.96 -28.94 -24.62
C VAL A 32 7.52 -30.34 -24.32
N ALA A 33 7.97 -31.09 -25.32
CA ALA A 33 8.62 -32.39 -25.11
C ALA A 33 9.91 -32.24 -24.30
N VAL A 34 10.79 -31.30 -24.67
CA VAL A 34 12.04 -31.02 -23.94
C VAL A 34 11.75 -30.53 -22.51
N LEU A 35 10.76 -29.67 -22.32
CA LEU A 35 10.33 -29.23 -20.98
C LEU A 35 9.77 -30.39 -20.15
N ASN A 36 9.06 -31.34 -20.76
CA ASN A 36 8.56 -32.50 -20.03
C ASN A 36 9.71 -33.37 -19.52
N GLU A 37 10.75 -33.57 -20.33
CA GLU A 37 11.96 -34.25 -19.89
C GLU A 37 12.71 -33.48 -18.78
N ALA A 38 12.72 -32.14 -18.84
CA ALA A 38 13.30 -31.31 -17.78
C ALA A 38 12.53 -31.49 -16.46
N LYS A 39 11.19 -31.54 -16.51
CA LYS A 39 10.33 -31.82 -15.36
C LYS A 39 10.67 -33.17 -14.75
N ASP A 40 10.80 -34.22 -15.56
CA ASP A 40 11.13 -35.57 -15.07
C ASP A 40 12.51 -35.59 -14.37
N SER A 41 13.51 -34.88 -14.93
CA SER A 41 14.82 -34.73 -14.30
C SER A 41 14.74 -33.94 -12.98
N PHE A 42 13.96 -32.86 -12.88
CA PHE A 42 13.74 -32.16 -11.61
C PHE A 42 13.03 -33.04 -10.57
N THR A 43 12.09 -33.89 -10.98
CA THR A 43 11.44 -34.86 -10.10
C THR A 43 12.45 -35.89 -9.58
N LYS A 44 13.33 -36.42 -10.43
CA LYS A 44 14.45 -37.31 -10.00
C LYS A 44 15.39 -36.60 -9.02
N ALA A 45 15.65 -35.32 -9.23
CA ALA A 45 16.43 -34.47 -8.33
C ALA A 45 15.70 -34.10 -7.01
N LYS A 46 14.44 -34.55 -6.82
CA LYS A 46 13.57 -34.18 -5.70
C LYS A 46 13.36 -32.66 -5.56
N ASN A 47 13.38 -31.94 -6.69
CA ASN A 47 13.11 -30.52 -6.75
C ASN A 47 11.68 -30.26 -7.24
N ASP A 48 10.72 -30.50 -6.34
CA ASP A 48 9.28 -30.38 -6.64
C ASP A 48 8.88 -28.97 -7.08
N PHE A 49 9.55 -27.95 -6.54
CA PHE A 49 9.31 -26.56 -6.92
C PHE A 49 9.67 -26.34 -8.40
N ALA A 50 10.88 -26.71 -8.83
CA ALA A 50 11.31 -26.52 -10.21
C ALA A 50 10.50 -27.39 -11.18
N ALA A 51 10.20 -28.64 -10.82
CA ALA A 51 9.32 -29.51 -11.61
C ALA A 51 7.93 -28.86 -11.81
N LYS A 52 7.39 -28.23 -10.76
CA LYS A 52 6.12 -27.51 -10.85
C LYS A 52 6.20 -26.25 -11.71
N GLN A 53 7.28 -25.46 -11.63
CA GLN A 53 7.46 -24.30 -12.50
C GLN A 53 7.52 -24.69 -13.98
N VAL A 54 8.20 -25.78 -14.31
CA VAL A 54 8.26 -26.30 -15.69
C VAL A 54 6.89 -26.78 -16.17
N GLU A 55 6.13 -27.46 -15.31
CA GLU A 55 4.75 -27.85 -15.61
C GLU A 55 3.84 -26.64 -15.90
N ASP A 56 3.90 -25.61 -15.06
CA ASP A 56 3.12 -24.40 -15.24
C ASP A 56 3.55 -23.63 -16.50
N GLN A 57 4.85 -23.64 -16.85
CA GLN A 57 5.33 -23.06 -18.10
C GLN A 57 4.80 -23.79 -19.33
N MET A 58 4.83 -25.13 -19.35
CA MET A 58 4.25 -25.91 -20.46
C MET A 58 2.75 -25.62 -20.62
N LYS A 59 2.04 -25.50 -19.50
CA LYS A 59 0.63 -25.16 -19.47
C LYS A 59 0.36 -23.77 -20.06
N LEU A 60 1.18 -22.77 -19.69
CA LEU A 60 1.05 -21.41 -20.20
C LEU A 60 1.27 -21.35 -21.72
N LEU A 61 2.32 -22.01 -22.21
CA LEU A 61 2.62 -22.06 -23.65
C LEU A 61 1.47 -22.65 -24.46
N ARG A 62 0.86 -23.76 -23.97
CA ARG A 62 -0.33 -24.36 -24.62
C ARG A 62 -1.52 -23.39 -24.63
N TYR A 63 -1.75 -22.68 -23.52
CA TYR A 63 -2.84 -21.70 -23.46
C TYR A 63 -2.60 -20.52 -24.41
N GLN A 64 -1.37 -19.99 -24.47
CA GLN A 64 -0.99 -18.91 -25.38
C GLN A 64 -1.18 -19.30 -26.84
N ARG A 65 -0.91 -20.56 -27.19
CA ARG A 65 -1.18 -21.08 -28.54
C ARG A 65 -2.66 -21.07 -28.89
N LEU A 66 -3.52 -21.50 -27.96
CA LEU A 66 -4.97 -21.43 -28.15
C LEU A 66 -5.45 -19.98 -28.31
N LEU A 67 -4.92 -19.04 -27.52
CA LEU A 67 -5.23 -17.62 -27.65
C LEU A 67 -4.80 -17.05 -29.02
N GLU A 68 -3.65 -17.47 -29.55
CA GLU A 68 -3.20 -17.06 -30.89
C GLU A 68 -4.16 -17.54 -31.98
N GLU A 69 -4.67 -18.75 -31.86
CA GLU A 69 -5.61 -19.33 -32.81
C GLU A 69 -7.00 -18.66 -32.71
N GLU A 70 -7.52 -18.48 -31.50
CA GLU A 70 -8.86 -17.92 -31.26
C GLU A 70 -8.92 -16.39 -31.46
N LEU A 71 -7.90 -15.65 -31.03
CA LEU A 71 -7.91 -14.18 -30.97
C LEU A 71 -6.99 -13.53 -32.00
N GLN A 72 -6.21 -14.30 -32.77
CA GLN A 72 -5.20 -13.78 -33.71
C GLN A 72 -4.23 -12.80 -33.05
N MET A 73 -3.92 -13.06 -31.77
CA MET A 73 -3.14 -12.18 -30.92
C MET A 73 -1.84 -12.88 -30.52
N PRO A 74 -0.65 -12.37 -30.89
CA PRO A 74 0.62 -13.02 -30.58
C PRO A 74 0.84 -13.01 -29.07
N CYS A 75 0.96 -14.17 -28.45
CA CYS A 75 1.04 -14.31 -27.00
C CYS A 75 2.16 -15.23 -26.55
N GLN A 76 2.78 -15.99 -27.47
CA GLN A 76 3.94 -16.80 -27.15
C GLN A 76 5.06 -15.97 -26.51
N GLU A 77 5.80 -16.61 -25.61
CA GLU A 77 6.90 -16.03 -24.82
C GLU A 77 6.53 -14.95 -23.80
N LEU A 78 5.29 -14.49 -23.76
CA LEU A 78 4.86 -13.59 -22.69
C LEU A 78 4.86 -14.31 -21.35
N SER A 79 5.23 -13.62 -20.29
CA SER A 79 4.96 -14.10 -18.94
C SER A 79 3.45 -14.24 -18.70
N LEU A 80 3.07 -14.99 -17.67
CA LEU A 80 1.68 -15.07 -17.22
C LEU A 80 1.09 -13.67 -16.95
N HIS A 81 1.89 -12.77 -16.37
CA HIS A 81 1.48 -11.39 -16.08
C HIS A 81 1.16 -10.63 -17.37
N GLU A 82 2.09 -10.65 -18.33
CA GLU A 82 1.92 -9.97 -19.62
C GLU A 82 0.78 -10.57 -20.44
N THR A 83 0.56 -11.89 -20.35
CA THR A 83 -0.55 -12.57 -21.03
C THR A 83 -1.90 -12.10 -20.47
N ILE A 84 -2.06 -12.08 -19.14
CA ILE A 84 -3.28 -11.58 -18.48
C ILE A 84 -3.47 -10.09 -18.80
N HIS A 85 -2.40 -9.29 -18.71
CA HIS A 85 -2.45 -7.86 -19.02
C HIS A 85 -2.90 -7.61 -20.47
N LYS A 86 -2.34 -8.34 -21.44
CA LYS A 86 -2.72 -8.23 -22.85
C LYS A 86 -4.18 -8.61 -23.08
N LEU A 87 -4.67 -9.68 -22.44
CA LEU A 87 -6.09 -10.04 -22.48
C LEU A 87 -6.98 -8.94 -21.90
N MET A 88 -6.59 -8.31 -20.80
CA MET A 88 -7.34 -7.21 -20.19
C MET A 88 -7.37 -5.96 -21.09
N VAL A 89 -6.23 -5.56 -21.67
CA VAL A 89 -6.14 -4.40 -22.58
C VAL A 89 -6.95 -4.62 -23.86
N THR A 90 -7.01 -5.85 -24.35
CA THR A 90 -7.83 -6.24 -25.51
C THR A 90 -9.29 -6.57 -25.16
N ARG A 91 -9.71 -6.28 -23.92
CA ARG A 91 -11.09 -6.45 -23.40
C ARG A 91 -11.59 -7.90 -23.34
N ASN A 92 -10.67 -8.87 -23.33
CA ASN A 92 -10.94 -10.30 -23.14
C ASN A 92 -11.01 -10.66 -21.64
N HIS A 93 -11.85 -9.93 -20.89
CA HIS A 93 -11.92 -9.98 -19.42
C HIS A 93 -12.23 -11.38 -18.85
N LYS A 94 -13.05 -12.17 -19.56
CA LYS A 94 -13.41 -13.54 -19.15
C LYS A 94 -12.22 -14.49 -19.20
N MET A 95 -11.45 -14.45 -20.27
CA MET A 95 -10.24 -15.27 -20.44
C MET A 95 -9.15 -14.86 -19.46
N ALA A 96 -8.99 -13.54 -19.22
CA ALA A 96 -8.06 -13.03 -18.21
C ALA A 96 -8.38 -13.57 -16.80
N GLU A 97 -9.66 -13.58 -16.42
CA GLU A 97 -10.12 -14.11 -15.13
C GLU A 97 -10.00 -15.65 -15.04
N GLN A 98 -10.22 -16.36 -16.14
CA GLN A 98 -9.98 -17.81 -16.20
C GLN A 98 -8.50 -18.11 -15.95
N LEU A 99 -7.60 -17.44 -16.66
CA LEU A 99 -6.16 -17.63 -16.54
C LEU A 99 -5.66 -17.27 -15.13
N ARG A 100 -6.19 -16.19 -14.53
CA ARG A 100 -5.92 -15.82 -13.13
C ARG A 100 -6.24 -16.96 -12.16
N LYS A 101 -7.44 -17.56 -12.26
CA LYS A 101 -7.88 -18.66 -11.38
C LYS A 101 -7.03 -19.90 -11.57
N GLU A 102 -6.77 -20.23 -12.83
CA GLU A 102 -6.08 -21.44 -13.23
C GLU A 102 -4.62 -21.49 -12.77
N PHE A 103 -3.93 -20.35 -12.83
CA PHE A 103 -2.55 -20.20 -12.32
C PHE A 103 -2.49 -19.68 -10.88
N LYS A 104 -3.64 -19.59 -10.20
CA LYS A 104 -3.75 -19.16 -8.80
C LYS A 104 -3.02 -17.84 -8.53
N VAL A 105 -3.15 -16.88 -9.46
CA VAL A 105 -2.49 -15.58 -9.33
C VAL A 105 -3.00 -14.89 -8.05
N PRO A 106 -2.10 -14.42 -7.17
CA PRO A 106 -2.48 -13.77 -5.94
C PRO A 106 -3.44 -12.60 -6.19
N GLU A 107 -4.52 -12.52 -5.42
CA GLU A 107 -5.61 -11.57 -5.65
C GLU A 107 -5.10 -10.12 -5.69
N LYS A 108 -4.29 -9.72 -4.72
CA LYS A 108 -3.68 -8.37 -4.67
C LYS A 108 -2.85 -8.04 -5.93
N ARG A 109 -2.13 -9.02 -6.50
CA ARG A 109 -1.36 -8.83 -7.73
C ARG A 109 -2.28 -8.64 -8.93
N TYR A 110 -3.33 -9.45 -9.03
CA TYR A 110 -4.33 -9.32 -10.09
C TYR A 110 -5.07 -7.98 -10.03
N TRP A 111 -5.38 -7.48 -8.84
CA TRP A 111 -5.99 -6.16 -8.67
C TRP A 111 -5.15 -5.04 -9.29
N TRP A 112 -3.85 -4.99 -9.01
CA TRP A 112 -2.95 -4.00 -9.60
C TRP A 112 -2.90 -4.11 -11.13
N LEU A 113 -2.74 -5.34 -11.63
CA LEU A 113 -2.72 -5.61 -13.07
C LEU A 113 -4.02 -5.14 -13.74
N ARG A 114 -5.17 -5.50 -13.17
CA ARG A 114 -6.49 -5.16 -13.72
C ARG A 114 -6.73 -3.65 -13.74
N VAL A 115 -6.39 -2.94 -12.66
CA VAL A 115 -6.52 -1.47 -12.62
C VAL A 115 -5.65 -0.82 -13.68
N ASP A 116 -4.38 -1.22 -13.80
CA ASP A 116 -3.45 -0.67 -14.79
C ASP A 116 -3.92 -0.95 -16.23
N ALA A 117 -4.31 -2.18 -16.54
CA ALA A 117 -4.74 -2.59 -17.87
C ALA A 117 -6.07 -1.93 -18.30
N LEU A 118 -7.03 -1.81 -17.39
CA LEU A 118 -8.29 -1.10 -17.66
C LEU A 118 -8.05 0.40 -17.91
N ALA A 119 -7.14 1.00 -17.15
CA ALA A 119 -6.77 2.39 -17.37
C ALA A 119 -6.02 2.60 -18.70
N GLN A 120 -5.09 1.70 -19.04
CA GLN A 120 -4.36 1.74 -20.31
C GLN A 120 -5.27 1.63 -21.53
N SER A 121 -6.29 0.77 -21.46
CA SER A 121 -7.27 0.55 -22.54
C SER A 121 -8.43 1.55 -22.54
N ALA A 122 -8.37 2.56 -21.66
CA ALA A 122 -9.42 3.55 -21.43
C ALA A 122 -10.82 2.92 -21.21
N ASP A 123 -10.87 1.72 -20.63
CA ASP A 123 -12.12 1.02 -20.29
C ASP A 123 -12.65 1.53 -18.93
N TRP A 124 -12.99 2.82 -18.91
CA TRP A 124 -13.43 3.53 -17.70
C TRP A 124 -14.74 2.97 -17.14
N VAL A 125 -15.59 2.42 -17.99
CA VAL A 125 -16.85 1.79 -17.60
C VAL A 125 -16.58 0.55 -16.75
N GLU A 126 -15.67 -0.31 -17.20
CA GLU A 126 -15.32 -1.51 -16.45
C GLU A 126 -14.45 -1.17 -15.23
N LEU A 127 -13.61 -0.14 -15.30
CA LEU A 127 -12.84 0.37 -14.15
C LEU A 127 -13.75 0.87 -13.03
N ASP A 128 -14.77 1.67 -13.35
CA ASP A 128 -15.74 2.19 -12.38
C ASP A 128 -16.52 1.05 -11.71
N LYS A 129 -17.02 0.08 -12.50
CA LYS A 129 -17.66 -1.13 -11.96
C LYS A 129 -16.72 -1.89 -11.03
N PHE A 130 -15.46 -2.07 -11.43
CA PHE A 130 -14.46 -2.78 -10.64
C PHE A 130 -14.19 -2.07 -9.30
N SER A 131 -14.11 -0.74 -9.31
CA SER A 131 -13.91 0.09 -8.11
C SER A 131 -15.04 -0.08 -7.08
N LYS A 132 -16.26 -0.41 -7.53
CA LYS A 132 -17.47 -0.53 -6.69
C LYS A 132 -17.71 -1.94 -6.15
N SER A 133 -16.79 -2.88 -6.42
CA SER A 133 -16.88 -4.24 -5.90
C SER A 133 -16.74 -4.27 -4.36
N LYS A 134 -17.34 -5.28 -3.72
CA LYS A 134 -17.62 -5.28 -2.27
C LYS A 134 -16.39 -5.30 -1.34
N LYS A 135 -15.18 -5.57 -1.86
CA LYS A 135 -13.93 -5.65 -1.08
C LYS A 135 -12.73 -5.21 -1.92
N PRO A 136 -12.50 -3.90 -2.10
CA PRO A 136 -11.30 -3.46 -2.77
C PRO A 136 -10.06 -3.74 -1.93
N LEU A 137 -9.19 -4.62 -2.44
CA LEU A 137 -7.90 -4.92 -1.80
C LEU A 137 -6.89 -3.79 -1.95
N LEU A 138 -7.15 -2.87 -2.87
CA LEU A 138 -6.40 -1.65 -3.10
C LEU A 138 -7.22 -0.47 -2.60
N GLY A 139 -6.56 0.52 -2.03
CA GLY A 139 -7.21 1.79 -1.74
C GLY A 139 -7.60 2.52 -3.04
N MET A 140 -8.56 3.44 -2.94
CA MET A 140 -9.06 4.17 -4.12
C MET A 140 -7.98 5.06 -4.75
N GLU A 141 -6.92 5.41 -4.01
CA GLU A 141 -5.74 6.10 -4.54
C GLU A 141 -5.09 5.34 -5.70
N ALA A 142 -5.13 4.00 -5.69
CA ALA A 142 -4.60 3.19 -6.79
C ALA A 142 -5.34 3.45 -8.12
N PHE A 143 -6.65 3.69 -8.05
CA PHE A 143 -7.48 4.02 -9.22
C PHE A 143 -7.17 5.44 -9.73
N VAL A 144 -7.00 6.39 -8.81
CA VAL A 144 -6.56 7.75 -9.14
C VAL A 144 -5.20 7.71 -9.83
N ASP A 145 -4.24 6.99 -9.26
CA ASP A 145 -2.88 6.86 -9.77
C ASP A 145 -2.84 6.26 -11.17
N ALA A 146 -3.62 5.21 -11.41
CA ALA A 146 -3.71 4.58 -12.72
C ALA A 146 -4.34 5.51 -13.76
N CYS A 147 -5.42 6.23 -13.41
CA CYS A 147 -6.01 7.22 -14.32
C CYS A 147 -5.00 8.33 -14.66
N MET A 148 -4.27 8.83 -13.67
CA MET A 148 -3.25 9.87 -13.87
C MET A 148 -2.05 9.39 -14.69
N LYS A 149 -1.66 8.10 -14.59
CA LYS A 149 -0.61 7.50 -15.42
C LYS A 149 -0.91 7.61 -16.92
N TYR A 150 -2.19 7.58 -17.30
CA TYR A 150 -2.66 7.67 -18.70
C TYR A 150 -3.36 9.01 -19.00
N ASP A 151 -3.02 10.07 -18.24
CA ASP A 151 -3.52 11.44 -18.41
C ASP A 151 -5.06 11.60 -18.37
N ALA A 152 -5.76 10.67 -17.72
CA ALA A 152 -7.21 10.67 -17.59
C ALA A 152 -7.67 11.45 -16.34
N LYS A 153 -7.31 12.73 -16.25
CA LYS A 153 -7.55 13.60 -15.08
C LYS A 153 -9.02 13.68 -14.66
N MET A 154 -9.94 13.76 -15.63
CA MET A 154 -11.38 13.85 -15.36
C MET A 154 -11.95 12.55 -14.78
N GLU A 155 -11.41 11.41 -15.23
CA GLU A 155 -11.80 10.11 -14.71
C GLU A 155 -11.26 9.91 -13.28
N ALA A 156 -9.99 10.29 -13.05
CA ALA A 156 -9.35 10.22 -11.73
C ALA A 156 -10.18 10.93 -10.64
N ARG A 157 -10.77 12.09 -10.96
CA ARG A 157 -11.58 12.89 -10.04
C ARG A 157 -12.82 12.16 -9.51
N LYS A 158 -13.37 11.19 -10.25
CA LYS A 158 -14.55 10.41 -9.81
C LYS A 158 -14.27 9.54 -8.59
N TYR A 159 -13.02 9.13 -8.40
CA TYR A 159 -12.63 8.25 -7.30
C TYR A 159 -12.27 9.00 -6.02
N ILE A 160 -11.91 10.29 -6.11
CA ILE A 160 -11.45 11.12 -4.98
C ILE A 160 -12.41 11.12 -3.79
N PRO A 161 -13.75 11.22 -3.94
CA PRO A 161 -14.66 11.22 -2.79
C PRO A 161 -14.61 9.95 -1.94
N ARG A 162 -14.09 8.84 -2.50
CA ARG A 162 -13.98 7.53 -1.85
C ARG A 162 -12.55 7.21 -1.39
N VAL A 163 -11.59 8.11 -1.63
CA VAL A 163 -10.22 7.97 -1.13
C VAL A 163 -10.22 8.18 0.38
N SER A 164 -9.39 7.39 1.09
CA SER A 164 -9.28 7.51 2.54
C SER A 164 -8.74 8.90 2.93
N PRO A 165 -9.12 9.44 4.11
CA PRO A 165 -8.70 10.77 4.54
C PRO A 165 -7.18 10.99 4.46
N GLU A 166 -6.39 9.98 4.82
CA GLU A 166 -4.92 10.03 4.86
C GLU A 166 -4.27 10.16 3.48
N LYS A 167 -4.99 9.78 2.42
CA LYS A 167 -4.52 9.84 1.02
C LYS A 167 -5.23 10.91 0.20
N LYS A 168 -6.22 11.60 0.78
CA LYS A 168 -7.09 12.53 0.05
C LYS A 168 -6.33 13.74 -0.47
N VAL A 169 -5.51 14.39 0.37
CA VAL A 169 -4.67 15.54 -0.04
C VAL A 169 -3.69 15.13 -1.16
N TYR A 170 -3.06 13.96 -1.04
CA TYR A 170 -2.19 13.42 -2.09
C TYR A 170 -2.90 13.31 -3.44
N CYS A 171 -4.10 12.72 -3.46
CA CYS A 171 -4.88 12.54 -4.68
C CYS A 171 -5.38 13.87 -5.28
N LEU A 172 -5.80 14.83 -4.43
CA LEU A 172 -6.23 16.15 -4.87
C LEU A 172 -5.08 16.93 -5.52
N ILE A 173 -3.89 16.90 -4.91
CA ILE A 173 -2.68 17.49 -5.49
C ILE A 173 -2.37 16.85 -6.85
N LYS A 174 -2.36 15.52 -6.92
CA LYS A 174 -2.04 14.77 -8.14
C LYS A 174 -3.02 15.07 -9.28
N THR A 175 -4.28 15.31 -8.96
CA THR A 175 -5.34 15.69 -9.92
C THR A 175 -5.47 17.21 -10.13
N GLY A 176 -4.50 17.99 -9.63
CA GLY A 176 -4.43 19.45 -9.79
C GLY A 176 -5.59 20.22 -9.17
N LEU A 177 -6.28 19.65 -8.18
CA LEU A 177 -7.33 20.31 -7.40
C LEU A 177 -6.71 20.95 -6.16
N LEU A 178 -5.80 21.91 -6.38
CA LEU A 178 -4.96 22.48 -5.31
C LEU A 178 -5.76 23.27 -4.27
N ARG A 179 -6.84 23.94 -4.68
CA ARG A 179 -7.73 24.68 -3.77
C ARG A 179 -8.42 23.74 -2.78
N GLU A 180 -9.06 22.68 -3.28
CA GLU A 180 -9.68 21.65 -2.45
C GLU A 180 -8.64 20.92 -1.59
N ALA A 181 -7.43 20.68 -2.12
CA ALA A 181 -6.33 20.10 -1.35
C ALA A 181 -5.94 20.97 -0.13
N ALA A 182 -5.89 22.30 -0.31
CA ALA A 182 -5.59 23.24 0.76
C ALA A 182 -6.68 23.23 1.84
N GLU A 183 -7.95 23.18 1.44
CA GLU A 183 -9.10 23.11 2.35
C GLU A 183 -9.07 21.83 3.19
N VAL A 184 -8.89 20.67 2.56
CA VAL A 184 -8.78 19.38 3.27
C VAL A 184 -7.57 19.36 4.21
N ALA A 185 -6.42 19.88 3.77
CA ALA A 185 -5.22 19.95 4.61
C ALA A 185 -5.42 20.85 5.86
N PHE A 186 -6.17 21.94 5.69
CA PHE A 186 -6.52 22.83 6.80
C PHE A 186 -7.52 22.17 7.75
N GLU A 187 -8.55 21.47 7.24
CA GLU A 187 -9.49 20.68 8.05
C GLU A 187 -8.78 19.61 8.88
N ASN A 188 -7.77 18.95 8.28
CA ASN A 188 -6.91 17.98 8.95
C ASN A 188 -5.97 18.62 9.99
N ARG A 189 -5.92 19.96 10.09
CA ARG A 189 -4.99 20.74 10.92
C ARG A 189 -3.53 20.34 10.68
N SER A 190 -3.19 19.96 9.45
CA SER A 190 -1.88 19.45 9.10
C SER A 190 -1.08 20.49 8.33
N GLU A 191 -0.13 21.12 9.02
CA GLU A 191 0.82 22.02 8.37
C GLU A 191 1.68 21.29 7.33
N GLU A 192 1.99 20.01 7.58
CA GLU A 192 2.74 19.19 6.63
C GLU A 192 1.99 19.03 5.29
N GLU A 193 0.68 18.79 5.34
CA GLU A 193 -0.16 18.69 4.15
C GLU A 193 -0.29 20.03 3.42
N LEU A 194 -0.45 21.14 4.15
CA LEU A 194 -0.42 22.48 3.57
C LEU A 194 0.92 22.77 2.87
N ASN A 195 2.04 22.34 3.46
CA ASN A 195 3.36 22.45 2.84
C ASN A 195 3.49 21.59 1.58
N LYS A 196 2.84 20.41 1.52
CA LYS A 196 2.78 19.60 0.30
C LYS A 196 2.00 20.32 -0.81
N VAL A 197 0.90 21.00 -0.48
CA VAL A 197 0.13 21.80 -1.44
C VAL A 197 0.97 22.97 -1.99
N LEU A 198 1.69 23.70 -1.13
CA LEU A 198 2.57 24.79 -1.58
C LEU A 198 3.65 24.32 -2.55
N ARG A 199 4.27 23.16 -2.29
CA ARG A 199 5.29 22.58 -3.19
C ARG A 199 4.74 22.20 -4.56
N ALA A 200 3.43 21.94 -4.64
CA ALA A 200 2.76 21.60 -5.89
C ALA A 200 2.20 22.82 -6.64
N CYS A 201 2.18 24.00 -6.02
CA CYS A 201 1.74 25.23 -6.66
C CYS A 201 2.76 25.70 -7.71
N SER A 202 2.25 26.23 -8.81
CA SER A 202 3.02 26.90 -9.85
C SER A 202 2.80 28.41 -9.82
N THR A 203 3.45 29.16 -10.72
CA THR A 203 3.25 30.62 -10.84
C THR A 203 1.81 31.03 -11.13
N GLN A 204 0.98 30.11 -11.65
CA GLN A 204 -0.44 30.34 -11.94
C GLN A 204 -1.33 30.19 -10.68
N ASP A 205 -0.82 29.55 -9.63
CA ASP A 205 -1.60 29.17 -8.44
C ASP A 205 -1.46 30.17 -7.29
N ARG A 206 -1.07 31.42 -7.58
CA ARG A 206 -0.80 32.46 -6.57
C ARG A 206 -1.93 32.65 -5.56
N THR A 207 -3.18 32.55 -6.02
CA THR A 207 -4.35 32.63 -5.13
C THR A 207 -4.43 31.48 -4.14
N VAL A 208 -3.98 30.29 -4.54
CA VAL A 208 -3.95 29.10 -3.68
C VAL A 208 -2.78 29.21 -2.70
N GLU A 209 -1.63 29.72 -3.13
CA GLU A 209 -0.51 30.00 -2.23
C GLU A 209 -0.90 30.98 -1.12
N ASP A 210 -1.55 32.08 -1.48
CA ASP A 210 -2.02 33.09 -0.51
C ASP A 210 -3.04 32.48 0.47
N GLN A 211 -3.96 31.64 -0.04
CA GLN A 211 -4.91 30.89 0.79
C GLN A 211 -4.21 29.94 1.77
N VAL A 212 -3.23 29.16 1.31
CA VAL A 212 -2.47 28.24 2.18
C VAL A 212 -1.69 29.01 3.23
N ARG A 213 -1.06 30.14 2.88
CA ARG A 213 -0.36 31.00 3.86
C ARG A 213 -1.32 31.53 4.93
N ALA A 214 -2.53 31.93 4.55
CA ALA A 214 -3.56 32.36 5.51
C ALA A 214 -3.99 31.21 6.43
N TYR A 215 -4.19 29.99 5.90
CA TYR A 215 -4.50 28.81 6.70
C TYR A 215 -3.39 28.48 7.71
N LYS A 216 -2.13 28.55 7.29
CA LYS A 216 -0.98 28.34 8.20
C LYS A 216 -0.96 29.36 9.34
N GLN A 217 -1.25 30.63 9.07
CA GLN A 217 -1.33 31.67 10.12
C GLN A 217 -2.46 31.37 11.12
N GLN A 218 -3.62 30.92 10.63
CA GLN A 218 -4.75 30.55 11.49
C GLN A 218 -4.43 29.35 12.39
N LEU A 219 -3.76 28.32 11.85
CA LEU A 219 -3.32 27.17 12.64
C LEU A 219 -2.30 27.57 13.71
N GLY A 220 -1.34 28.44 13.35
CA GLY A 220 -0.36 28.97 14.31
C GLY A 220 -1.00 29.80 15.42
N ALA A 221 -1.94 30.69 15.10
CA ALA A 221 -2.66 31.49 16.08
C ALA A 221 -3.51 30.62 17.04
N ALA A 222 -4.19 29.60 16.51
CA ALA A 222 -4.94 28.65 17.31
C ALA A 222 -4.03 27.87 18.27
N GLN A 223 -2.85 27.43 17.82
CA GLN A 223 -1.89 26.73 18.66
C GLN A 223 -1.37 27.61 19.79
N ILE A 224 -1.02 28.88 19.51
CA ILE A 224 -0.57 29.83 20.53
C ILE A 224 -1.64 30.04 21.62
N HIS A 225 -2.91 30.13 21.24
CA HIS A 225 -4.01 30.25 22.20
C HIS A 225 -4.16 29.01 23.08
N VAL A 226 -4.04 27.81 22.51
CA VAL A 226 -4.09 26.54 23.26
C VAL A 226 -2.91 26.44 24.22
N ASP A 227 -1.70 26.76 23.76
CA ASP A 227 -0.48 26.72 24.58
C ASP A 227 -0.54 27.74 25.71
N ALA A 228 -1.04 28.95 25.43
CA ALA A 228 -1.24 29.98 26.44
C ALA A 228 -2.28 29.56 27.50
N PHE A 229 -3.37 28.93 27.08
CA PHE A 229 -4.39 28.40 27.99
C PHE A 229 -3.85 27.25 28.85
N ALA A 230 -3.14 26.29 28.25
CA ALA A 230 -2.51 25.18 28.97
C ALA A 230 -1.49 25.68 29.99
N LYS A 231 -0.65 26.66 29.61
CA LYS A 231 0.31 27.29 30.52
C LYS A 231 -0.39 28.01 31.67
N ALA A 232 -1.48 28.75 31.40
CA ALA A 232 -2.25 29.41 32.45
C ALA A 232 -2.88 28.42 33.44
N GLN A 233 -3.40 27.28 32.96
CA GLN A 233 -3.91 26.21 33.82
C GLN A 233 -2.78 25.59 34.67
N GLN A 234 -1.62 25.35 34.08
CA GLN A 234 -0.46 24.81 34.79
C GLN A 234 0.06 25.80 35.85
N ASP A 235 0.14 27.09 35.53
CA ASP A 235 0.55 28.13 36.46
C ASP A 235 -0.45 28.27 37.64
N GLN A 236 -1.75 28.17 37.37
CA GLN A 236 -2.79 28.14 38.42
C GLN A 236 -2.65 26.92 39.33
N TYR A 237 -2.42 25.73 38.76
CA TYR A 237 -2.19 24.51 39.53
C TYR A 237 -0.95 24.66 40.44
N MET A 238 0.18 25.08 39.88
CA MET A 238 1.43 25.28 40.64
C MET A 238 1.28 26.35 41.72
N ASN A 239 0.52 27.42 41.49
CA ASN A 239 0.27 28.45 42.50
C ASN A 239 -0.63 27.92 43.63
N SER A 240 -1.63 27.09 43.31
CA SER A 240 -2.47 26.42 44.31
C SER A 240 -1.66 25.46 45.18
N GLU A 241 -0.74 24.68 44.61
CA GLU A 241 0.16 23.81 45.37
C GLU A 241 1.07 24.62 46.31
N ARG A 242 1.66 25.71 45.83
CA ARG A 242 2.48 26.62 46.67
C ARG A 242 1.70 27.17 47.85
N GLN A 243 0.46 27.61 47.65
CA GLN A 243 -0.40 28.08 48.74
C GLN A 243 -0.74 26.97 49.73
N THR A 244 -0.93 25.74 49.25
CA THR A 244 -1.20 24.57 50.09
C THR A 244 0.02 24.20 50.94
N CYS A 245 1.23 24.21 50.36
CA CYS A 245 2.49 24.02 51.08
C CYS A 245 2.74 25.13 52.12
N MET A 246 2.46 26.40 51.79
CA MET A 246 2.61 27.51 52.74
C MET A 246 1.65 27.40 53.93
N ARG A 247 0.39 26.99 53.70
CA ARG A 247 -0.56 26.71 54.80
C ARG A 247 -0.13 25.52 55.64
N ALA A 248 0.39 24.47 55.01
CA ALA A 248 0.95 23.30 55.69
C ALA A 248 2.14 23.66 56.60
N SER A 249 3.00 24.61 56.19
CA SER A 249 4.09 25.10 57.03
C SER A 249 3.66 26.01 58.20
N GLN A 250 2.44 26.58 58.16
CA GLN A 250 1.90 27.43 59.22
C GLN A 250 1.11 26.65 60.29
N GLN A 251 0.81 25.37 60.07
CA GLN A 251 0.21 24.46 61.06
C GLN A 251 0.97 23.13 61.12
N PRO A 252 2.00 22.97 61.99
CA PRO A 252 2.83 21.77 62.04
C PRO A 252 2.16 20.52 62.65
N ARG A 253 0.88 20.57 63.04
CA ARG A 253 0.20 19.44 63.66
C ARG A 253 -0.89 18.94 62.72
N LEU A 254 -0.78 17.67 62.31
CA LEU A 254 -1.69 16.85 61.48
C LEU A 254 -1.33 16.70 59.97
N LEU A 255 -0.06 16.50 59.62
CA LEU A 255 0.35 16.25 58.22
C LEU A 255 1.04 14.90 57.94
N SER A 256 1.06 13.94 58.87
CA SER A 256 1.67 12.63 58.57
C SER A 256 0.70 11.60 57.96
N SER A 257 -0.61 11.86 57.89
CA SER A 257 -1.59 10.88 57.40
C SER A 257 -2.22 11.22 56.05
N ASN A 258 -2.09 12.46 55.55
CA ASN A 258 -2.75 12.92 54.31
C ASN A 258 -1.82 12.98 53.09
N LEU A 259 -0.50 12.98 53.28
CA LEU A 259 0.47 12.97 52.17
C LEU A 259 0.52 11.60 51.48
N ASP A 260 0.46 10.52 52.25
CA ASP A 260 0.48 9.15 51.71
C ASP A 260 -0.76 8.83 50.86
N ASN A 261 -1.94 9.29 51.27
CA ASN A 261 -3.18 9.11 50.48
C ASN A 261 -3.17 9.94 49.18
N ARG A 262 -2.58 11.14 49.18
CA ARG A 262 -2.51 11.97 47.97
C ARG A 262 -1.51 11.43 46.96
N GLN A 263 -0.35 10.92 47.41
CA GLN A 263 0.59 10.26 46.50
C GLN A 263 0.02 8.95 45.93
N PHE A 264 -0.77 8.20 46.71
CA PHE A 264 -1.45 7.00 46.24
C PHE A 264 -2.50 7.31 45.15
N ILE A 265 -3.32 8.35 45.33
CA ILE A 265 -4.34 8.73 44.35
C ILE A 265 -3.71 9.28 43.06
N LEU A 266 -2.63 10.08 43.16
CA LEU A 266 -1.89 10.56 41.98
C LEU A 266 -1.23 9.40 41.21
N GLY A 267 -0.71 8.39 41.93
CA GLY A 267 -0.18 7.16 41.34
C GLY A 267 -1.24 6.38 40.54
N GLN A 268 -2.45 6.23 41.10
CA GLN A 268 -3.56 5.55 40.42
C GLN A 268 -4.08 6.33 39.19
N GLN A 269 -4.14 7.66 39.26
CA GLN A 269 -4.55 8.49 38.12
C GLN A 269 -3.52 8.48 36.98
N LEU A 270 -2.24 8.44 37.31
CA LEU A 270 -1.15 8.31 36.32
C LEU A 270 -1.11 6.91 35.68
N GLU A 271 -1.41 5.85 36.42
CA GLU A 271 -1.54 4.50 35.85
C GLU A 271 -2.77 4.37 34.93
N HIS A 272 -3.89 5.00 35.27
CA HIS A 272 -5.07 5.01 34.41
C HIS A 272 -4.82 5.77 33.10
N ALA A 273 -4.19 6.95 33.18
CA ALA A 273 -3.82 7.74 32.02
C ALA A 273 -2.74 7.08 31.13
N ARG A 274 -1.91 6.19 31.69
CA ARG A 274 -0.95 5.37 30.92
C ARG A 274 -1.62 4.19 30.21
N ARG A 275 -2.64 3.57 30.81
CA ARG A 275 -3.46 2.54 30.13
C ARG A 275 -4.26 3.11 28.97
N ASP A 276 -4.85 4.29 29.13
CA ASP A 276 -5.64 4.94 28.07
C ASP A 276 -4.79 5.41 26.88
N ARG A 277 -3.46 5.56 27.06
CA ARG A 277 -2.48 5.87 26.00
C ARG A 277 -1.78 4.65 25.39
N GLY A 278 -2.10 3.43 25.81
CA GLY A 278 -1.55 2.20 25.23
C GLY A 278 -0.05 1.99 25.47
N GLU A 279 0.55 2.64 26.46
CA GLU A 279 1.98 2.50 26.79
C GLU A 279 2.21 1.21 27.61
N SER A 280 2.87 0.20 27.04
CA SER A 280 3.21 -1.04 27.76
C SER A 280 4.34 -0.80 28.76
N HIS A 281 4.26 -1.43 29.94
CA HIS A 281 5.27 -1.35 31.01
C HIS A 281 6.70 -1.68 30.51
N PRO A 282 7.73 -0.93 30.96
CA PRO A 282 9.10 -1.42 30.85
C PRO A 282 9.24 -2.67 31.73
N GLN A 283 9.62 -3.80 31.11
CA GLN A 283 10.02 -5.01 31.82
C GLN A 283 11.14 -4.65 32.79
N LYS A 284 10.93 -4.89 34.09
CA LYS A 284 12.01 -4.92 35.08
C LYS A 284 12.98 -6.02 34.66
N ILE A 285 14.16 -5.63 34.19
CA ILE A 285 15.34 -6.48 34.16
C ILE A 285 15.67 -6.75 35.64
N LEU A 286 15.42 -7.96 36.12
CA LEU A 286 16.08 -8.47 37.31
C LEU A 286 17.45 -9.02 36.88
N LEU A 287 18.47 -8.60 37.61
CA LEU A 287 19.72 -9.36 37.77
C LEU A 287 19.41 -10.72 38.39
#